data_AF-A0A0R1K6U3-F1
#
_entry.id   AF-A0A0R1K6U3-F1
#
_cell.length_a   1.000
_cell.length_b   1.000
_cell.length_c   1.000
_cell.angle_alpha   90.00
_cell.angle_beta   90.00
_cell.angle_gamma   90.00
#
_symmetry.space_group_name_H-M   'P 1'
#
loop_
_entity.id
_entity.type
_entity.pdbx_description
1 polymer ?
#
loop_
_entity_poly.entity_id
_entity_poly.type
_entity_poly.pdbx_seq_one_letter_code
_entity_poly.pdbx_strand_id
1 'polypeptide(L)'
;MGTDTPQYVSFYLAQNSNFNGNGTLVYSAVSGLINHLTNGNYHVFLFVLSLATVFCILKAVELFSGDENLMFLSIYIYITFYFYFESFNIQRQMLAISMVMLAMALLYRHHFVGSIVLFTMAVGIHSTAIFAIVGFLIWYIKKSKLTFSLMIIVAALSNLFLNSLLSNFSQLFDHYQMYTDAVLISGGGTLLLGIFLLVMVCSAIFLTDILHDKSAAFTIFMTAIGAVLYIVGSKSQLIIRMADYFAIYSIIAVPQAVIAMGRRFRNQRLVDLVLTTIVIFVGLAIFYYKLMNNLGEIIPYSLNSI
;
A
#
# COMPACT_ATOMS: atom_id res chain seq x y z
N MET A 1 0.42 2.47 -19.84
CA MET A 1 1.32 3.29 -19.00
C MET A 1 0.43 4.21 -18.19
N GLY A 2 0.71 4.46 -16.92
CA GLY A 2 -0.11 5.36 -16.10
C GLY A 2 0.17 6.84 -16.45
N THR A 3 -0.70 7.75 -15.99
CA THR A 3 -0.61 9.20 -16.22
C THR A 3 0.74 9.80 -15.86
N ASP A 4 1.36 9.34 -14.78
CA ASP A 4 2.64 9.88 -14.29
C ASP A 4 3.87 9.22 -14.97
N THR A 5 3.69 8.14 -15.75
CA THR A 5 4.79 7.42 -16.40
C THR A 5 5.63 8.31 -17.33
N PRO A 6 5.06 9.14 -18.22
CA PRO A 6 5.83 10.04 -19.07
C PRO A 6 6.70 11.01 -18.27
N GLN A 7 6.22 11.44 -17.10
CA GLN A 7 6.97 12.30 -16.20
C GLN A 7 8.20 11.55 -15.65
N TYR A 8 8.05 10.32 -15.14
CA TYR A 8 9.22 9.55 -14.68
C TYR A 8 10.24 9.28 -15.79
N VAL A 9 9.77 9.00 -17.01
CA VAL A 9 10.65 8.77 -18.17
C VAL A 9 11.43 10.03 -18.54
N SER A 10 10.78 11.19 -18.59
CA SER A 10 11.46 12.44 -18.93
C SER A 10 12.55 12.79 -17.90
N PHE A 11 12.27 12.58 -16.61
CA PHE A 11 13.27 12.78 -15.55
C PHE A 11 14.42 11.77 -15.61
N TYR A 12 14.12 10.51 -15.92
CA TYR A 12 15.13 9.48 -16.11
C TYR A 12 16.05 9.80 -17.30
N LEU A 13 15.50 10.25 -18.43
CA LEU A 13 16.29 10.58 -19.61
C LEU A 13 17.12 11.86 -19.42
N ALA A 14 16.54 12.87 -18.76
CA ALA A 14 17.23 14.14 -18.47
C ALA A 14 18.29 14.02 -17.37
N GLN A 15 18.35 12.88 -16.64
CA GLN A 15 19.20 12.68 -15.46
C GLN A 15 19.09 13.84 -14.46
N ASN A 16 17.89 14.40 -14.34
CA ASN A 16 17.66 15.59 -13.53
C ASN A 16 17.54 15.17 -12.06
N SER A 17 18.60 15.38 -11.29
CA SER A 17 18.67 15.08 -9.85
C SER A 17 17.74 15.95 -9.01
N ASN A 18 17.22 17.06 -9.56
CA ASN A 18 16.35 18.00 -8.85
C ASN A 18 14.86 17.64 -8.94
N PHE A 19 14.49 16.47 -9.50
CA PHE A 19 13.09 16.07 -9.52
C PHE A 19 12.54 15.81 -8.11
N ASN A 20 11.57 16.63 -7.68
CA ASN A 20 10.86 16.52 -6.39
C ASN A 20 11.77 16.56 -5.15
N GLY A 21 12.72 17.50 -5.17
CA GLY A 21 13.53 18.14 -4.13
C GLY A 21 13.83 17.55 -2.74
N ASN A 22 13.16 16.51 -2.20
CA ASN A 22 13.49 15.94 -0.90
C ASN A 22 13.00 14.47 -0.78
N GLY A 23 13.93 13.55 -0.51
CA GLY A 23 13.67 12.09 -0.39
C GLY A 23 13.92 11.28 -1.66
N THR A 24 14.96 11.63 -2.42
CA THR A 24 15.26 11.04 -3.75
C THR A 24 16.66 10.44 -3.85
N LEU A 25 17.53 10.53 -2.84
CA LEU A 25 18.94 10.13 -2.99
C LEU A 25 19.10 8.69 -3.48
N VAL A 26 18.36 7.76 -2.90
CA VAL A 26 18.41 6.34 -3.28
C VAL A 26 17.79 6.15 -4.67
N TYR A 27 16.66 6.81 -4.95
CA TYR A 27 16.01 6.73 -6.25
C TYR A 27 16.88 7.29 -7.38
N SER A 28 17.52 8.45 -7.17
CA SER A 28 18.43 9.08 -8.12
C SER A 28 19.69 8.25 -8.33
N ALA A 29 20.23 7.62 -7.28
CA ALA A 29 21.36 6.70 -7.41
C ALA A 29 21.00 5.46 -8.25
N VAL A 30 19.85 4.84 -7.98
CA VAL A 30 19.35 3.69 -8.77
C VAL A 30 19.08 4.10 -10.23
N SER A 31 18.42 5.25 -10.43
CA SER A 31 18.16 5.81 -11.76
C SER A 31 19.45 6.05 -12.55
N GLY A 32 20.44 6.72 -11.93
CA GLY A 32 21.73 7.00 -12.55
C GLY A 32 22.53 5.74 -12.88
N LEU A 33 22.53 4.75 -11.98
CA LEU A 33 23.17 3.46 -12.24
C LEU A 33 22.55 2.75 -13.44
N ILE A 34 21.22 2.67 -13.51
CA ILE A 34 20.54 2.01 -14.63
C ILE A 34 20.79 2.80 -15.92
N ASN A 35 20.74 4.13 -15.88
CA ASN A 35 21.03 4.97 -17.04
C ASN A 35 22.44 4.73 -17.58
N HIS A 36 23.43 4.69 -16.69
CA HIS A 36 24.83 4.41 -17.06
C HIS A 36 25.01 3.02 -17.67
N LEU A 37 24.38 1.99 -17.10
CA LEU A 37 24.51 0.61 -17.57
C LEU A 37 23.75 0.33 -18.88
N THR A 38 22.71 1.09 -19.18
CA THR A 38 21.78 0.81 -20.29
C THR A 38 21.80 1.89 -21.37
N ASN A 39 22.69 2.88 -21.26
CA ASN A 39 22.75 4.06 -22.13
C ASN A 39 21.39 4.76 -22.25
N GLY A 40 20.71 4.93 -21.11
CA GLY A 40 19.44 5.66 -21.03
C GLY A 40 18.20 4.89 -21.53
N ASN A 41 18.23 3.55 -21.54
CA ASN A 41 17.05 2.77 -21.92
C ASN A 41 15.97 2.80 -20.81
N TYR A 42 14.96 3.66 -21.00
CA TYR A 42 13.89 3.83 -20.01
C TYR A 42 12.99 2.59 -19.85
N HIS A 43 12.91 1.69 -20.84
CA HIS A 43 12.15 0.45 -20.69
C HIS A 43 12.80 -0.47 -19.65
N VAL A 44 14.14 -0.55 -19.64
CA VAL A 44 14.88 -1.31 -18.63
C VAL A 44 14.69 -0.69 -17.25
N PHE A 45 14.72 0.65 -17.17
CA PHE A 45 14.43 1.36 -15.93
C PHE A 45 13.04 1.04 -15.37
N LEU A 46 11.98 1.16 -16.19
CA LEU A 46 10.63 0.83 -15.75
C LEU A 46 10.52 -0.66 -15.34
N PHE A 47 11.12 -1.55 -16.11
CA PHE A 47 11.13 -2.99 -15.82
C PHE A 47 11.80 -3.29 -14.46
N VAL A 48 12.97 -2.72 -14.19
CA VAL A 48 13.71 -2.94 -12.93
C VAL A 48 12.89 -2.47 -11.73
N LEU A 49 12.29 -1.27 -11.80
CA LEU A 49 11.48 -0.74 -10.71
C LEU A 49 10.21 -1.57 -10.48
N SER A 50 9.53 -1.99 -11.56
CA SER A 50 8.33 -2.83 -11.45
C SER A 50 8.68 -4.22 -10.90
N LEU A 51 9.78 -4.82 -11.37
CA LEU A 51 10.26 -6.11 -10.87
C LEU A 51 10.60 -6.03 -9.39
N ALA A 52 11.33 -4.99 -8.96
CA ALA A 52 11.65 -4.76 -7.56
C ALA A 52 10.38 -4.60 -6.70
N THR A 53 9.40 -3.83 -7.18
CA THR A 53 8.13 -3.61 -6.48
C THR A 53 7.37 -4.92 -6.28
N VAL A 54 7.18 -5.69 -7.35
CA VAL A 54 6.47 -6.98 -7.30
C VAL A 54 7.24 -7.98 -6.44
N PHE A 55 8.56 -8.06 -6.59
CA PHE A 55 9.41 -8.93 -5.76
C PHE A 55 9.25 -8.62 -4.27
N CYS A 56 9.32 -7.34 -3.88
CA CYS A 56 9.16 -6.94 -2.48
C CYS A 56 7.79 -7.32 -1.92
N ILE A 57 6.71 -7.12 -2.68
CA ILE A 57 5.35 -7.49 -2.25
C ILE A 57 5.23 -9.00 -2.11
N LEU A 58 5.59 -9.78 -3.13
CA LEU A 58 5.47 -11.24 -3.09
C LEU A 58 6.34 -11.84 -1.98
N LYS A 59 7.56 -11.32 -1.79
CA LYS A 59 8.43 -11.76 -0.70
C LYS A 59 7.85 -11.41 0.67
N ALA A 60 7.25 -10.24 0.83
CA ALA A 60 6.58 -9.87 2.07
C ALA A 60 5.39 -10.79 2.36
N VAL A 61 4.57 -11.11 1.35
CA VAL A 61 3.44 -12.04 1.45
C VAL A 61 3.91 -13.43 1.89
N GLU A 62 4.96 -13.96 1.26
CA GLU A 62 5.58 -15.25 1.64
C GLU A 62 6.02 -15.24 3.10
N LEU A 63 6.76 -14.20 3.51
CA LEU A 63 7.34 -14.12 4.85
C LEU A 63 6.28 -13.94 5.94
N PHE A 64 5.19 -13.21 5.69
CA PHE A 64 4.10 -13.01 6.66
C PHE A 64 3.09 -14.16 6.71
N SER A 65 2.76 -14.74 5.55
CA SER A 65 1.67 -15.73 5.44
C SER A 65 2.12 -17.12 5.85
N GLY A 66 3.32 -17.54 5.42
CA GLY A 66 3.85 -18.87 5.71
C GLY A 66 3.02 -20.06 5.18
N ASP A 67 1.97 -19.79 4.40
CA ASP A 67 1.05 -20.78 3.82
C ASP A 67 0.84 -20.46 2.33
N GLU A 68 1.21 -21.40 1.48
CA GLU A 68 1.10 -21.27 0.02
C GLU A 68 -0.35 -21.17 -0.46
N ASN A 69 -1.30 -21.72 0.30
CA ASN A 69 -2.72 -21.66 -0.06
C ASN A 69 -3.28 -20.23 0.01
N LEU A 70 -2.64 -19.35 0.79
CA LEU A 70 -3.00 -17.94 0.88
C LEU A 70 -2.48 -17.12 -0.31
N MET A 71 -1.46 -17.61 -1.00
CA MET A 71 -0.75 -16.86 -2.05
C MET A 71 -1.67 -16.47 -3.21
N PHE A 72 -2.54 -17.39 -3.65
CA PHE A 72 -3.48 -17.12 -4.74
C PHE A 72 -4.41 -15.95 -4.40
N LEU A 73 -5.06 -15.98 -3.23
CA LEU A 73 -6.00 -14.94 -2.83
C LEU A 73 -5.27 -13.61 -2.56
N SER A 74 -4.05 -13.65 -2.02
CA SER A 74 -3.20 -12.48 -1.88
C SER A 74 -2.88 -11.82 -3.23
N ILE A 75 -2.41 -12.57 -4.22
CA ILE A 75 -2.12 -12.03 -5.56
C ILE A 75 -3.39 -11.48 -6.21
N TYR A 76 -4.49 -12.22 -6.09
CA TYR A 76 -5.80 -11.77 -6.57
C TYR A 76 -6.19 -10.41 -5.97
N ILE A 77 -6.05 -10.25 -4.66
CA ILE A 77 -6.35 -9.00 -3.95
C ILE A 77 -5.39 -7.88 -4.37
N TYR A 78 -4.10 -8.16 -4.51
CA TYR A 78 -3.10 -7.19 -4.97
C TYR A 78 -3.50 -6.57 -6.33
N ILE A 79 -4.01 -7.40 -7.23
CA ILE A 79 -4.48 -6.96 -8.55
C ILE A 79 -5.82 -6.23 -8.44
N THR A 80 -6.82 -6.87 -7.82
CA THR A 80 -8.22 -6.41 -7.88
C THR A 80 -8.56 -5.28 -6.92
N PHE A 81 -7.81 -5.12 -5.82
CA PHE A 81 -7.89 -3.90 -4.98
C PHE A 81 -7.09 -2.74 -5.59
N TYR A 82 -6.59 -2.92 -6.82
CA TYR A 82 -5.96 -1.89 -7.64
C TYR A 82 -4.53 -1.54 -7.25
N PHE A 83 -3.93 -2.13 -6.21
CA PHE A 83 -2.54 -1.85 -5.83
C PHE A 83 -1.55 -2.10 -6.98
N TYR A 84 -1.76 -3.15 -7.78
CA TYR A 84 -0.95 -3.39 -8.98
C TYR A 84 -1.09 -2.26 -10.00
N PHE A 85 -2.33 -1.83 -10.27
CA PHE A 85 -2.58 -0.80 -11.28
C PHE A 85 -2.14 0.60 -10.81
N GLU A 86 -2.28 0.88 -9.53
CA GLU A 86 -1.79 2.09 -8.88
C GLU A 86 -0.27 2.22 -9.02
N SER A 87 0.47 1.10 -9.08
CA SER A 87 1.92 1.10 -9.28
C SER A 87 2.39 1.64 -10.64
N PHE A 88 1.50 1.72 -11.64
CA PHE A 88 1.82 2.39 -12.91
C PHE A 88 1.74 3.92 -12.83
N ASN A 89 1.05 4.45 -11.83
CA ASN A 89 0.87 5.89 -11.62
C ASN A 89 1.83 6.39 -10.55
N ILE A 90 1.81 5.81 -9.36
CA ILE A 90 2.67 6.24 -8.26
C ILE A 90 3.88 5.31 -8.10
N GLN A 91 4.60 5.03 -9.19
CA GLN A 91 5.65 4.00 -9.24
C GLN A 91 6.71 4.14 -8.14
N ARG A 92 7.21 5.36 -7.89
CA ARG A 92 8.17 5.63 -6.81
C ARG A 92 7.62 5.30 -5.43
N GLN A 93 6.39 5.72 -5.17
CA GLN A 93 5.72 5.51 -3.91
C GLN A 93 5.37 4.04 -3.71
N MET A 94 4.90 3.34 -4.74
CA MET A 94 4.60 1.90 -4.65
C MET A 94 5.85 1.06 -4.44
N LEU A 95 6.99 1.44 -5.03
CA LEU A 95 8.28 0.83 -4.69
C LEU A 95 8.60 1.04 -3.19
N ALA A 96 8.45 2.27 -2.68
CA ALA A 96 8.67 2.53 -1.25
C ALA A 96 7.68 1.75 -0.35
N ILE A 97 6.39 1.69 -0.69
CA ILE A 97 5.35 0.91 0.02
C ILE A 97 5.76 -0.57 0.07
N SER A 98 6.16 -1.15 -1.06
CA SER A 98 6.57 -2.55 -1.13
C SER A 98 7.81 -2.84 -0.28
N MET A 99 8.80 -1.93 -0.28
CA MET A 99 10.01 -2.06 0.53
C MET A 99 9.72 -1.92 2.03
N VAL A 100 8.83 -1.01 2.42
CA VAL A 100 8.35 -0.89 3.81
C VAL A 100 7.64 -2.17 4.25
N MET A 101 6.76 -2.72 3.40
CA MET A 101 6.05 -3.96 3.69
C MET A 101 7.02 -5.13 3.88
N LEU A 102 8.04 -5.25 3.02
CA LEU A 102 9.11 -6.25 3.18
C LEU A 102 9.98 -5.97 4.41
N ALA A 103 10.26 -4.71 4.75
CA ALA A 103 11.00 -4.35 5.94
C ALA A 103 10.26 -4.82 7.21
N MET A 104 8.94 -4.65 7.27
CA MET A 104 8.14 -5.18 8.37
C MET A 104 8.11 -6.71 8.38
N ALA A 105 8.10 -7.36 7.23
CA ALA A 105 8.18 -8.82 7.14
C ALA A 105 9.53 -9.36 7.64
N LEU A 106 10.64 -8.66 7.35
CA LEU A 106 11.97 -8.96 7.90
C LEU A 106 12.02 -8.76 9.41
N LEU A 107 11.38 -7.71 9.93
CA LEU A 107 11.25 -7.50 11.38
C LEU A 107 10.49 -8.65 12.05
N TYR A 108 9.42 -9.13 11.42
CA TYR A 108 8.68 -10.31 11.89
C TYR A 108 9.58 -11.54 11.97
N ARG A 109 10.46 -11.73 10.98
CA ARG A 109 11.43 -12.83 10.93
C ARG A 109 12.70 -12.57 11.75
N HIS A 110 12.68 -11.60 12.66
CA HIS A 110 13.81 -11.22 13.54
C HIS A 110 15.06 -10.71 12.82
N HIS A 111 14.97 -10.34 11.53
CA HIS A 111 16.05 -9.72 10.77
C HIS A 111 16.04 -8.19 10.95
N PHE A 112 16.33 -7.74 12.17
CA PHE A 112 16.21 -6.33 12.57
C PHE A 112 17.08 -5.38 11.73
N VAL A 113 18.34 -5.73 11.49
CA VAL A 113 19.26 -4.91 10.69
C VAL A 113 18.75 -4.78 9.25
N GLY A 114 18.35 -5.89 8.63
CA GLY A 114 17.77 -5.88 7.28
C GLY A 114 16.49 -5.04 7.19
N SER A 115 15.65 -5.10 8.23
CA SER A 115 14.44 -4.28 8.33
C SER A 115 14.74 -2.78 8.35
N ILE A 116 15.66 -2.33 9.22
CA ILE A 116 16.00 -0.89 9.33
C ILE A 116 16.66 -0.37 8.06
N VAL A 117 17.59 -1.14 7.48
CA VAL A 117 18.28 -0.76 6.24
C VAL A 117 17.26 -0.61 5.12
N LEU A 118 16.35 -1.58 4.96
CA LEU A 118 15.34 -1.55 3.91
C LEU A 118 14.33 -0.41 4.11
N PHE A 119 13.90 -0.15 5.35
CA PHE A 119 13.03 0.99 5.66
C PHE A 119 13.70 2.33 5.35
N THR A 120 14.96 2.51 5.76
CA THR A 120 15.72 3.73 5.48
C THR A 120 15.89 3.95 3.97
N MET A 121 16.15 2.88 3.21
CA MET A 121 16.20 2.95 1.75
C MET A 121 14.84 3.34 1.14
N ALA A 122 13.72 2.83 1.68
CA ALA A 122 12.39 3.20 1.22
C ALA A 122 12.10 4.71 1.42
N VAL A 123 12.48 5.27 2.58
CA VAL A 123 12.41 6.73 2.83
C VAL A 123 13.29 7.51 1.84
N GLY A 124 14.45 6.97 1.48
CA GLY A 124 15.34 7.54 0.47
C GLY A 124 14.83 7.45 -0.97
N ILE A 125 13.83 6.60 -1.24
CA ILE A 125 13.14 6.50 -2.54
C ILE A 125 11.95 7.46 -2.60
N HIS A 126 11.18 7.53 -1.50
CA HIS A 126 10.03 8.41 -1.40
C HIS A 126 9.80 8.85 0.04
N SER A 127 9.85 10.16 0.28
CA SER A 127 9.85 10.76 1.61
C SER A 127 8.61 10.44 2.45
N THR A 128 7.43 10.22 1.85
CA THR A 128 6.22 9.85 2.60
C THR A 128 6.33 8.49 3.31
N ALA A 129 7.30 7.64 2.95
CA ALA A 129 7.52 6.37 3.63
C ALA A 129 7.87 6.55 5.12
N ILE A 130 8.30 7.74 5.53
CA ILE A 130 8.54 8.06 6.95
C ILE A 130 7.29 7.85 7.81
N PHE A 131 6.08 8.08 7.26
CA PHE A 131 4.83 7.88 7.99
C PHE A 131 4.58 6.42 8.35
N ALA A 132 5.18 5.47 7.63
CA ALA A 132 5.08 4.06 7.94
C ALA A 132 5.86 3.65 9.20
N ILE A 133 6.63 4.55 9.82
CA ILE A 133 7.24 4.32 11.15
C ILE A 133 6.18 3.95 12.20
N VAL A 134 4.94 4.43 12.03
CA VAL A 134 3.81 4.06 12.89
C VAL A 134 3.59 2.53 12.89
N GLY A 135 3.82 1.86 11.76
CA GLY A 135 3.77 0.39 11.68
C GLY A 135 4.81 -0.29 12.58
N PHE A 136 6.02 0.26 12.66
CA PHE A 136 7.06 -0.25 13.57
C PHE A 136 6.65 -0.07 15.04
N LEU A 137 6.01 1.05 15.40
CA LEU A 137 5.48 1.25 16.75
C LEU A 137 4.37 0.24 17.07
N ILE A 138 3.43 0.06 16.13
CA ILE A 138 2.33 -0.90 16.26
C ILE A 138 2.85 -2.32 16.43
N TRP A 139 3.97 -2.69 15.82
CA TRP A 139 4.59 -4.00 15.99
C TRP A 139 4.86 -4.35 17.46
N TYR A 140 5.24 -3.38 18.28
CA TYR A 140 5.58 -3.59 19.70
C TYR A 140 4.40 -3.40 20.66
N ILE A 141 3.32 -2.74 20.23
CA ILE A 141 2.10 -2.58 21.05
C ILE A 141 1.45 -3.95 21.28
N LYS A 142 0.82 -4.16 22.45
CA LYS A 142 0.01 -5.36 22.71
C LYS A 142 -1.31 -5.30 21.92
N LYS A 143 -1.62 -6.36 21.16
CA LYS A 143 -2.83 -6.41 20.33
C LYS A 143 -3.97 -6.93 21.19
N SER A 144 -5.04 -6.15 21.30
CA SER A 144 -6.26 -6.50 21.99
C SER A 144 -7.43 -5.74 21.37
N LYS A 145 -8.66 -6.15 21.69
CA LYS A 145 -9.86 -5.44 21.24
C LYS A 145 -9.88 -3.97 21.72
N LEU A 146 -9.36 -3.70 22.92
CA LEU A 146 -9.24 -2.34 23.44
C LEU A 146 -8.23 -1.51 22.64
N THR A 147 -7.03 -2.04 22.39
CA THR A 147 -6.00 -1.31 21.62
C THR A 147 -6.42 -1.12 20.18
N PHE A 148 -7.19 -2.05 19.61
CA PHE A 148 -7.81 -1.92 18.30
C PHE A 148 -8.83 -0.76 18.24
N SER A 149 -9.77 -0.69 19.19
CA SER A 149 -10.74 0.39 19.25
C SER A 149 -10.09 1.75 19.44
N LEU A 150 -9.09 1.87 20.34
CA LEU A 150 -8.32 3.10 20.52
C LEU A 150 -7.60 3.50 19.23
N MET A 151 -7.01 2.54 18.53
CA MET A 151 -6.34 2.75 17.24
C MET A 151 -7.28 3.30 16.16
N ILE A 152 -8.47 2.72 16.02
CA ILE A 152 -9.47 3.22 15.06
C ILE A 152 -9.89 4.65 15.41
N ILE A 153 -10.11 4.94 16.70
CA ILE A 153 -10.48 6.29 17.14
C ILE A 153 -9.37 7.28 16.80
N VAL A 154 -8.11 6.95 17.10
CA VAL A 154 -6.96 7.81 16.76
C VAL A 154 -6.84 7.98 15.24
N ALA A 155 -6.98 6.91 14.46
CA ALA A 155 -6.95 6.98 13.00
C ALA A 155 -8.11 7.81 12.42
N ALA A 156 -9.31 7.74 13.01
CA ALA A 156 -10.46 8.53 12.57
C ALA A 156 -10.30 10.02 12.92
N LEU A 157 -9.78 10.30 14.13
CA LEU A 157 -9.48 11.66 14.59
C LEU A 157 -8.27 12.28 13.88
N SER A 158 -7.47 11.48 13.18
CA SER A 158 -6.29 11.97 12.47
C SER A 158 -6.63 13.10 11.50
N ASN A 159 -7.82 13.11 10.88
CA ASN A 159 -8.22 14.19 9.95
C ASN A 159 -8.17 15.59 10.57
N LEU A 160 -8.45 15.70 11.88
CA LEU A 160 -8.46 16.98 12.59
C LEU A 160 -7.07 17.60 12.69
N PHE A 161 -6.04 16.76 12.73
CA PHE A 161 -4.64 17.16 12.90
C PHE A 161 -3.82 17.00 11.62
N LEU A 162 -4.25 16.11 10.71
CA LEU A 162 -3.55 15.78 9.47
C LEU A 162 -3.42 17.00 8.58
N ASN A 163 -4.45 17.84 8.44
CA ASN A 163 -4.34 19.04 7.61
C ASN A 163 -3.22 19.97 8.09
N SER A 164 -3.10 20.19 9.41
CA SER A 164 -2.03 21.00 10.00
C SER A 164 -0.65 20.33 9.95
N LEU A 165 -0.60 19.00 10.11
CA LEU A 165 0.63 18.22 9.95
C LEU A 165 1.12 18.26 8.50
N LEU A 166 0.20 18.12 7.55
CA LEU A 166 0.46 18.12 6.12
C LEU A 166 0.85 19.51 5.63
N SER A 167 0.26 20.58 6.17
CA SER A 167 0.71 21.95 5.84
C SER A 167 2.16 22.17 6.29
N ASN A 168 2.50 21.78 7.52
CA ASN A 168 3.88 21.89 8.03
C ASN A 168 4.85 20.99 7.25
N PHE A 169 4.42 19.79 6.88
CA PHE A 169 5.20 18.88 6.04
C PHE A 169 5.39 19.46 4.63
N SER A 170 4.35 20.03 4.01
CA SER A 170 4.44 20.64 2.67
C SER A 170 5.34 21.88 2.62
N GLN A 171 5.50 22.59 3.74
CA GLN A 171 6.48 23.69 3.87
C GLN A 171 7.93 23.19 3.96
N LEU A 172 8.15 21.98 4.48
CA LEU A 172 9.48 21.33 4.50
C LEU A 172 9.79 20.60 3.19
N PHE A 173 8.75 20.23 2.46
CA PHE A 173 8.83 19.46 1.21
C PHE A 173 7.97 20.15 0.15
N ASP A 174 8.49 21.22 -0.45
CA ASP A 174 7.76 22.15 -1.35
C ASP A 174 6.94 21.46 -2.46
N HIS A 175 7.39 20.30 -2.95
CA HIS A 175 6.66 19.54 -3.97
C HIS A 175 5.26 19.10 -3.52
N TYR A 176 5.00 18.95 -2.23
CA TYR A 176 3.67 18.53 -1.75
C TYR A 176 2.64 19.66 -1.69
N GLN A 177 3.04 20.92 -1.90
CA GLN A 177 2.10 22.06 -1.98
C GLN A 177 1.09 21.91 -3.13
N MET A 178 1.46 21.23 -4.22
CA MET A 178 0.51 20.96 -5.31
C MET A 178 -0.70 20.10 -4.88
N TYR A 179 -0.58 19.37 -3.75
CA TYR A 179 -1.63 18.52 -3.21
C TYR A 179 -2.42 19.18 -2.06
N THR A 180 -2.04 20.37 -1.61
CA THR A 180 -2.79 21.11 -0.57
C THR A 180 -3.95 21.91 -1.14
N ASP A 181 -3.80 22.45 -2.35
CA ASP A 181 -4.79 23.35 -2.98
C ASP A 181 -5.77 22.62 -3.91
N ALA A 182 -5.35 21.46 -4.44
CA ALA A 182 -6.18 20.67 -5.32
C ALA A 182 -7.09 19.76 -4.49
N VAL A 183 -8.38 20.13 -4.37
CA VAL A 183 -9.45 19.19 -3.98
C VAL A 183 -9.62 18.18 -5.12
N LEU A 184 -8.66 17.30 -5.28
CA LEU A 184 -8.74 16.15 -6.16
C LEU A 184 -9.65 15.15 -5.46
N ILE A 185 -10.87 15.05 -5.95
CA ILE A 185 -11.81 14.00 -5.54
C ILE A 185 -11.15 12.67 -5.89
N SER A 186 -10.57 12.02 -4.89
CA SER A 186 -10.15 10.64 -5.04
C SER A 186 -11.40 9.82 -5.36
N GLY A 187 -11.38 9.11 -6.48
CA GLY A 187 -12.52 8.33 -6.96
C GLY A 187 -13.15 7.45 -5.87
N GLY A 188 -14.49 7.38 -5.87
CA GLY A 188 -15.29 6.71 -4.83
C GLY A 188 -14.95 5.23 -4.57
N GLY A 189 -14.19 4.59 -5.46
CA GLY A 189 -13.70 3.21 -5.30
C GLY A 189 -12.78 3.02 -4.09
N THR A 190 -11.99 4.03 -3.71
CA THR A 190 -11.12 3.94 -2.52
C THR A 190 -11.92 3.99 -1.21
N LEU A 191 -12.99 4.80 -1.16
CA LEU A 191 -13.92 4.83 -0.03
C LEU A 191 -14.64 3.49 0.14
N LEU A 192 -15.16 2.91 -0.96
CA LEU A 192 -15.82 1.60 -0.93
C LEU A 192 -14.86 0.50 -0.45
N LEU A 193 -13.61 0.51 -0.93
CA LEU A 193 -12.57 -0.39 -0.47
C LEU A 193 -12.31 -0.23 1.04
N GLY A 194 -12.19 1.02 1.52
CA GLY A 194 -12.01 1.30 2.94
C GLY A 194 -13.13 0.74 3.81
N ILE A 195 -14.40 0.92 3.42
CA ILE A 195 -15.56 0.36 4.14
C ILE A 195 -15.48 -1.17 4.16
N PHE A 196 -15.23 -1.80 3.01
CA PHE A 196 -15.13 -3.25 2.91
C PHE A 196 -14.02 -3.81 3.81
N LEU A 197 -12.83 -3.23 3.75
CA LEU A 197 -11.69 -3.63 4.58
C LEU A 197 -12.02 -3.50 6.06
N LEU A 198 -12.65 -2.39 6.47
CA LEU A 198 -13.04 -2.14 7.86
C LEU A 198 -14.05 -3.19 8.36
N VAL A 199 -15.06 -3.52 7.56
CA VAL A 199 -16.04 -4.57 7.89
C VAL A 199 -15.35 -5.93 8.03
N MET A 200 -14.45 -6.27 7.12
CA MET A 200 -13.71 -7.54 7.17
C MET A 200 -12.84 -7.68 8.41
N VAL A 201 -12.04 -6.66 8.75
CA VAL A 201 -11.15 -6.70 9.93
C VAL A 201 -11.93 -6.67 11.25
N CYS A 202 -13.01 -5.90 11.32
CA CYS A 202 -13.90 -5.90 12.50
C CYS A 202 -14.54 -7.28 12.68
N SER A 203 -15.08 -7.86 11.60
CA SER A 203 -15.66 -9.21 11.64
C SER A 203 -14.64 -10.24 12.11
N ALA A 204 -13.41 -10.20 11.58
CA ALA A 204 -12.34 -11.09 12.00
C ALA A 204 -12.02 -10.97 13.51
N ILE A 205 -11.89 -9.74 14.04
CA ILE A 205 -11.56 -9.51 15.45
C ILE A 205 -12.68 -9.91 16.40
N PHE A 206 -13.94 -9.62 16.05
CA PHE A 206 -15.06 -9.85 16.96
C PHE A 206 -15.59 -11.27 16.89
N LEU A 207 -15.45 -11.97 15.76
CA LEU A 207 -15.93 -13.34 15.58
C LEU A 207 -14.88 -14.42 15.86
N THR A 208 -13.59 -14.05 15.96
CA THR A 208 -12.49 -15.01 16.05
C THR A 208 -11.41 -14.59 17.05
N ASP A 209 -10.49 -15.52 17.32
CA ASP A 209 -9.31 -15.32 18.18
C ASP A 209 -8.05 -14.92 17.39
N ILE A 210 -8.21 -14.35 16.18
CA ILE A 210 -7.11 -13.99 15.27
C ILE A 210 -6.04 -13.07 15.89
N LEU A 211 -6.37 -12.35 16.96
CA LEU A 211 -5.42 -11.51 17.69
C LEU A 211 -4.34 -12.29 18.46
N HIS A 212 -4.50 -13.61 18.64
CA HIS A 212 -3.47 -14.45 19.28
C HIS A 212 -2.26 -14.70 18.37
N ASP A 213 -2.46 -14.74 17.06
CA ASP A 213 -1.36 -14.81 16.11
C ASP A 213 -0.77 -13.42 15.92
N LYS A 214 0.50 -13.25 16.29
CA LYS A 214 1.18 -11.96 16.21
C LYS A 214 1.24 -11.39 14.78
N SER A 215 1.44 -12.25 13.77
CA SER A 215 1.48 -11.87 12.36
C SER A 215 0.11 -11.39 11.91
N ALA A 216 -0.92 -12.21 12.11
CA ALA A 216 -2.28 -11.88 11.69
C ALA A 216 -2.85 -10.67 12.44
N ALA A 217 -2.56 -10.54 13.74
CA ALA A 217 -2.96 -9.39 14.52
C ALA A 217 -2.30 -8.10 13.99
N PHE A 218 -1.03 -8.16 13.59
CA PHE A 218 -0.33 -7.00 13.02
C PHE A 218 -0.92 -6.60 11.65
N THR A 219 -1.08 -7.54 10.72
CA THR A 219 -1.62 -7.26 9.38
C THR A 219 -3.04 -6.71 9.45
N ILE A 220 -3.87 -7.22 10.38
CA ILE A 220 -5.22 -6.71 10.66
C ILE A 220 -5.19 -5.26 11.16
N PHE A 221 -4.32 -4.93 12.12
CA PHE A 221 -4.21 -3.58 12.65
C PHE A 221 -3.77 -2.59 11.57
N MET A 222 -2.76 -2.96 10.76
CA MET A 222 -2.31 -2.14 9.63
C MET A 222 -3.44 -1.95 8.61
N THR A 223 -4.14 -3.02 8.26
CA THR A 223 -5.28 -2.96 7.33
C THR A 223 -6.40 -2.06 7.85
N ALA A 224 -6.71 -2.12 9.15
CA ALA A 224 -7.74 -1.27 9.76
C ALA A 224 -7.37 0.22 9.71
N ILE A 225 -6.10 0.56 9.93
CA ILE A 225 -5.62 1.95 9.80
C ILE A 225 -5.77 2.41 8.36
N GLY A 226 -5.30 1.62 7.40
CA GLY A 226 -5.44 1.92 5.98
C GLY A 226 -6.91 2.11 5.57
N ALA A 227 -7.79 1.23 6.06
CA ALA A 227 -9.22 1.30 5.83
C ALA A 227 -9.85 2.60 6.35
N VAL A 228 -9.54 2.99 7.59
CA VAL A 228 -10.03 4.25 8.17
C VAL A 228 -9.47 5.46 7.41
N LEU A 229 -8.18 5.45 7.07
CA LEU A 229 -7.57 6.53 6.30
C LEU A 229 -8.12 6.62 4.87
N TYR A 230 -8.51 5.52 4.23
CA TYR A 230 -9.23 5.56 2.95
C TYR A 230 -10.63 6.18 3.07
N ILE A 231 -11.36 5.89 4.14
CA ILE A 231 -12.69 6.47 4.38
C ILE A 231 -12.57 7.98 4.63
N VAL A 232 -11.71 8.34 5.59
CA VAL A 232 -11.48 9.73 6.02
C VAL A 232 -10.82 10.55 4.92
N GLY A 233 -9.83 9.96 4.23
CA GLY A 233 -9.05 10.57 3.16
C GLY A 233 -9.73 10.56 1.80
N SER A 234 -10.98 10.13 1.68
CA SER A 234 -11.70 10.05 0.39
C SER A 234 -11.72 11.37 -0.41
N LYS A 235 -11.50 12.51 0.25
CA LYS A 235 -11.41 13.85 -0.35
C LYS A 235 -9.99 14.42 -0.45
N SER A 236 -8.97 13.65 -0.08
CA SER A 236 -7.57 14.09 -0.06
C SER A 236 -6.65 13.00 -0.63
N GLN A 237 -6.06 13.28 -1.79
CA GLN A 237 -5.10 12.40 -2.44
C GLN A 237 -3.87 12.16 -1.56
N LEU A 238 -3.44 13.16 -0.78
CA LEU A 238 -2.28 13.04 0.10
C LEU A 238 -2.54 12.05 1.25
N ILE A 239 -3.73 12.08 1.86
CA ILE A 239 -4.11 11.13 2.91
C ILE A 239 -4.20 9.71 2.33
N ILE A 240 -4.72 9.55 1.12
CA ILE A 240 -4.80 8.24 0.47
C ILE A 240 -3.41 7.68 0.19
N ARG A 241 -2.48 8.51 -0.30
CA ARG A 241 -1.09 8.12 -0.50
C ARG A 241 -0.43 7.65 0.81
N MET A 242 -0.77 8.30 1.93
CA MET A 242 -0.35 7.82 3.26
C MET A 242 -1.05 6.51 3.65
N ALA A 243 -2.34 6.39 3.37
CA ALA A 243 -3.14 5.20 3.65
C ALA A 243 -2.61 3.95 2.94
N ASP A 244 -2.06 4.08 1.72
CA ASP A 244 -1.53 2.97 0.93
C ASP A 244 -0.43 2.18 1.66
N TYR A 245 0.40 2.85 2.48
CA TYR A 245 1.42 2.19 3.31
C TYR A 245 0.82 1.23 4.35
N PHE A 246 -0.44 1.42 4.72
CA PHE A 246 -1.17 0.61 5.71
C PHE A 246 -2.16 -0.35 5.04
N ALA A 247 -2.84 0.11 3.99
CA ALA A 247 -3.85 -0.66 3.27
C ALA A 247 -3.25 -1.83 2.49
N ILE A 248 -1.98 -1.75 2.07
CA ILE A 248 -1.29 -2.84 1.35
C ILE A 248 -1.29 -4.17 2.14
N TYR A 249 -1.31 -4.10 3.48
CA TYR A 249 -1.38 -5.30 4.33
C TYR A 249 -2.70 -6.07 4.19
N SER A 250 -3.73 -5.48 3.58
CA SER A 250 -4.99 -6.17 3.26
C SER A 250 -4.80 -7.40 2.38
N ILE A 251 -3.75 -7.41 1.55
CA ILE A 251 -3.33 -8.54 0.72
C ILE A 251 -3.11 -9.80 1.55
N ILE A 252 -2.69 -9.66 2.82
CA ILE A 252 -2.44 -10.77 3.74
C ILE A 252 -3.56 -10.88 4.78
N ALA A 253 -4.01 -9.74 5.32
CA ALA A 253 -5.00 -9.72 6.39
C ALA A 253 -6.36 -10.27 5.96
N VAL A 254 -6.81 -9.99 4.73
CA VAL A 254 -8.11 -10.48 4.23
C VAL A 254 -8.10 -12.01 4.08
N PRO A 255 -7.11 -12.64 3.41
CA PRO A 255 -7.02 -14.10 3.38
C PRO A 255 -6.94 -14.74 4.77
N GLN A 256 -6.15 -14.17 5.69
CA GLN A 256 -6.06 -14.64 7.08
C GLN A 256 -7.41 -14.53 7.82
N ALA A 257 -8.13 -13.41 7.61
CA ALA A 257 -9.46 -13.19 8.18
C ALA A 257 -10.48 -14.21 7.68
N VAL A 258 -10.47 -14.55 6.38
CA VAL A 258 -11.36 -15.57 5.80
C VAL A 258 -11.15 -16.91 6.51
N ILE A 259 -9.90 -17.40 6.56
CA ILE A 259 -9.58 -18.69 7.20
C ILE A 259 -9.94 -18.68 8.70
N ALA A 260 -9.61 -17.60 9.41
CA ALA A 260 -9.90 -17.52 10.84
C ALA A 260 -11.41 -17.56 11.12
N MET A 261 -12.21 -16.90 10.28
CA MET A 261 -13.67 -16.93 10.41
C MET A 261 -14.23 -18.30 10.05
N GLY A 262 -13.75 -18.95 9.00
CA GLY A 262 -14.20 -20.29 8.61
C GLY A 262 -13.97 -21.34 9.69
N ARG A 263 -12.81 -21.30 10.37
CA ARG A 263 -12.48 -22.21 11.49
C ARG A 263 -13.49 -22.17 12.64
N ARG A 264 -14.30 -21.11 12.75
CA ARG A 264 -15.31 -21.01 13.81
C ARG A 264 -16.55 -21.87 13.56
N PHE A 265 -16.82 -22.22 12.31
CA PHE A 265 -18.03 -22.93 11.91
C PHE A 265 -17.78 -24.42 11.69
N ARG A 266 -18.78 -25.25 12.00
CA ARG A 266 -18.71 -26.71 11.81
C ARG A 266 -18.43 -27.09 10.36
N ASN A 267 -18.96 -26.33 9.39
CA ASN A 267 -18.71 -26.53 7.96
C ASN A 267 -17.70 -25.49 7.44
N GLN A 268 -16.47 -25.54 7.94
CA GLN A 268 -15.41 -24.60 7.62
C GLN A 268 -15.24 -24.39 6.10
N ARG A 269 -15.18 -25.48 5.32
CA ARG A 269 -14.94 -25.41 3.87
C ARG A 269 -16.00 -24.60 3.13
N LEU A 270 -17.27 -24.73 3.53
CA LEU A 270 -18.36 -23.97 2.92
C LEU A 270 -18.25 -22.48 3.27
N VAL A 271 -17.92 -22.15 4.53
CA VAL A 271 -17.78 -20.76 4.97
C VAL A 271 -16.57 -20.10 4.31
N ASP A 272 -15.42 -20.79 4.27
CA ASP A 272 -14.23 -20.32 3.55
C ASP A 272 -14.57 -20.03 2.08
N LEU A 273 -15.24 -20.95 1.39
CA LEU A 273 -15.66 -20.79 0.00
C LEU A 273 -16.59 -19.58 -0.20
N VAL A 274 -17.60 -19.41 0.67
CA VAL A 274 -18.53 -18.27 0.60
C VAL A 274 -17.80 -16.95 0.81
N LEU A 275 -16.96 -16.86 1.83
CA LEU A 275 -16.20 -15.65 2.15
C LEU A 275 -15.18 -15.32 1.04
N THR A 276 -14.45 -16.31 0.54
CA THR A 276 -13.56 -16.12 -0.62
C THR A 276 -14.33 -15.65 -1.84
N THR A 277 -15.52 -16.20 -2.09
CA THR A 277 -16.39 -15.77 -3.20
C THR A 277 -16.81 -14.30 -3.03
N ILE A 278 -17.19 -13.88 -1.82
CA ILE A 278 -17.50 -12.47 -1.52
C ILE A 278 -16.29 -11.57 -1.80
N VAL A 279 -15.09 -11.95 -1.33
CA VAL A 279 -13.85 -11.20 -1.58
C VAL A 279 -13.58 -11.09 -3.08
N ILE A 280 -13.78 -12.17 -3.84
CA ILE A 280 -13.62 -12.17 -5.29
C ILE A 280 -14.59 -11.18 -5.94
N PHE A 281 -15.90 -11.29 -5.66
CA PHE A 281 -16.89 -10.39 -6.26
C PHE A 281 -16.66 -8.91 -5.91
N VAL A 282 -16.34 -8.61 -4.65
CA VAL A 282 -16.04 -7.23 -4.23
C VAL A 282 -14.77 -6.72 -4.92
N GLY A 283 -13.72 -7.55 -5.00
CA GLY A 283 -12.49 -7.21 -5.72
C GLY A 283 -12.76 -6.89 -7.19
N LEU A 284 -13.53 -7.73 -7.90
CA LEU A 284 -13.91 -7.48 -9.29
C LEU A 284 -14.75 -6.21 -9.44
N ALA A 285 -15.69 -5.95 -8.52
CA ALA A 285 -16.52 -4.76 -8.57
C ALA A 285 -15.70 -3.48 -8.41
N ILE A 286 -14.77 -3.45 -7.45
CA ILE A 286 -13.83 -2.33 -7.25
C ILE A 286 -12.94 -2.16 -8.47
N PHE A 287 -12.36 -3.26 -8.94
CA PHE A 287 -11.48 -3.26 -10.10
C PHE A 287 -12.18 -2.70 -11.34
N TYR A 288 -13.37 -3.22 -11.65
CA TYR A 288 -14.20 -2.78 -12.76
C TYR A 288 -14.58 -1.30 -12.63
N TYR A 289 -15.02 -0.87 -11.45
CA TYR A 289 -15.36 0.53 -11.19
C TYR A 289 -14.16 1.46 -11.46
N LYS A 290 -12.96 1.11 -10.95
CA LYS A 290 -11.77 1.94 -11.13
C LYS A 290 -11.31 1.99 -12.59
N LEU A 291 -11.40 0.87 -13.31
CA LEU A 291 -11.08 0.81 -14.74
C LEU A 291 -12.07 1.59 -15.61
N MET A 292 -13.39 1.45 -15.36
CA MET A 292 -14.41 2.18 -16.11
C MET A 292 -14.27 3.70 -16.00
N ASN A 293 -13.89 4.18 -14.81
CA ASN A 293 -13.66 5.60 -14.57
C ASN A 293 -12.25 6.05 -14.98
N ASN A 294 -11.47 5.16 -15.61
CA ASN A 294 -10.11 5.39 -16.08
C ASN A 294 -9.20 6.05 -15.03
N LEU A 295 -9.27 5.57 -13.78
CA LEU A 295 -8.49 6.15 -12.69
C LEU A 295 -6.99 5.89 -12.96
N GLY A 296 -6.25 6.97 -13.24
CA GLY A 296 -4.84 6.93 -13.61
C GLY A 296 -4.55 6.69 -15.09
N GLU A 297 -5.53 6.95 -15.95
CA GLU A 297 -5.42 6.94 -17.43
C GLU A 297 -4.74 5.71 -18.03
N ILE A 298 -5.02 4.55 -17.43
CA ILE A 298 -4.40 3.28 -17.83
C ILE A 298 -5.06 2.75 -19.12
N ILE A 299 -6.30 3.19 -19.43
CA ILE A 299 -7.10 2.74 -20.59
C ILE A 299 -7.80 3.95 -21.26
N PRO A 300 -7.86 4.06 -22.61
CA PRO A 300 -7.27 3.18 -23.59
C PRO A 300 -5.77 3.43 -23.70
N TYR A 301 -5.02 2.37 -24.06
CA TYR A 301 -3.64 2.53 -24.51
C TYR A 301 -3.65 3.39 -25.77
N SER A 302 -3.50 4.71 -25.65
CA SER A 302 -3.03 5.47 -26.80
C SER A 302 -1.60 4.98 -27.05
N LEU A 303 -1.33 4.51 -28.27
CA LEU A 303 0.02 4.36 -28.78
C LEU A 303 0.59 5.78 -28.90
N ASN A 304 0.94 6.38 -27.76
CA ASN A 304 1.69 7.62 -27.76
C ASN A 304 3.08 7.23 -28.29
N SER A 305 3.34 7.60 -29.53
CA SER A 305 4.69 7.68 -30.08
C SER A 305 5.47 8.67 -29.20
N ILE A 306 6.22 8.13 -28.24
CA ILE A 306 7.26 8.85 -27.48
C ILE A 306 8.54 8.82 -28.31
#